data_AF-A0A2I1HC58-F1
#
_entry.id   AF-A0A2I1HC58-F1
#
_cell.length_a   1.000
_cell.length_b   1.000
_cell.length_c   1.000
_cell.angle_alpha   90.00
_cell.angle_beta   90.00
_cell.angle_gamma   90.00
#
_symmetry.space_group_name_H-M   'P 1'
#
loop_
_entity.id
_entity.type
_entity.pdbx_description
1 polymer ?
#
loop_
_entity_poly.entity_id
_entity_poly.type
_entity_poly.pdbx_seq_one_letter_code
_entity_poly.pdbx_strand_id
1 'polypeptide(L)'
;MVMIANKYEEIFSNDRNFLAHQTYEILSFLVNSMILLIIAHQEYYNTMPLLPWMYGSEACEHFFGMAWQHLPDFTYVDLIYLIPKICHVTNAYYNSTVINSNSEYKTSRVGYICDYFEGNVDDLNSNLKIWPTDDEIRVLINDAYKEANALAKCISMVVTEFTQFVCKGAI
;
A
#
# COMPACT_ATOMS: atom_id res chain seq x y z
N MET A 1 -8.93 -32.99 5.99
CA MET A 1 -8.91 -31.77 5.15
C MET A 1 -8.78 -32.11 3.67
N VAL A 2 -7.81 -32.95 3.27
CA VAL A 2 -7.62 -33.45 1.87
C VAL A 2 -8.87 -34.15 1.29
N MET A 3 -9.62 -34.91 2.08
CA MET A 3 -10.82 -35.63 1.63
C MET A 3 -12.03 -34.75 1.26
N ILE A 4 -12.08 -33.50 1.74
CA ILE A 4 -13.18 -32.57 1.44
C ILE A 4 -12.90 -31.83 0.12
N ALA A 5 -11.63 -31.53 -0.16
CA ALA A 5 -11.20 -30.91 -1.40
C ALA A 5 -11.53 -31.77 -2.63
N ASN A 6 -11.28 -33.10 -2.56
CA ASN A 6 -11.60 -34.02 -3.66
C ASN A 6 -13.10 -34.19 -3.93
N LYS A 7 -13.99 -33.87 -2.98
CA LYS A 7 -15.45 -33.97 -3.18
C LYS A 7 -16.03 -32.78 -3.95
N TYR A 8 -15.31 -31.65 -3.95
CA TYR A 8 -15.71 -30.40 -4.60
C TYR A 8 -14.62 -29.91 -5.56
N GLU A 9 -13.98 -30.83 -6.27
CA GLU A 9 -12.87 -30.56 -7.19
C GLU A 9 -13.26 -29.57 -8.30
N GLU A 10 -14.53 -29.54 -8.72
CA GLU A 10 -15.07 -28.51 -9.63
C GLU A 10 -15.13 -27.10 -9.03
N ILE A 11 -15.34 -26.99 -7.71
CA ILE A 11 -15.40 -25.71 -7.00
C ILE A 11 -14.01 -25.22 -6.65
N PHE A 12 -13.06 -26.13 -6.39
CA PHE A 12 -11.68 -25.80 -5.98
C PHE A 12 -10.64 -25.89 -7.12
N SER A 13 -11.08 -26.18 -8.35
CA SER A 13 -10.20 -26.27 -9.53
C SER A 13 -9.34 -25.01 -9.69
N ASN A 14 -8.03 -25.20 -9.77
CA ASN A 14 -7.02 -24.15 -9.88
C ASN A 14 -7.24 -23.22 -11.08
N ASP A 15 -7.72 -23.78 -12.19
CA ASP A 15 -8.02 -23.05 -13.42
C ASP A 15 -9.28 -22.16 -13.26
N ARG A 16 -10.09 -22.36 -12.22
CA ARG A 16 -11.33 -21.60 -11.96
C ARG A 16 -11.24 -20.65 -10.75
N ASN A 17 -10.27 -20.83 -9.85
CA ASN A 17 -10.12 -20.03 -8.62
C ASN A 17 -8.86 -19.18 -8.56
N PHE A 18 -8.05 -19.18 -9.62
CA PHE A 18 -7.01 -18.18 -9.73
C PHE A 18 -7.64 -16.79 -9.87
N LEU A 19 -6.93 -15.78 -9.40
CA LEU A 19 -7.40 -14.39 -9.52
C LEU A 19 -7.74 -14.10 -10.99
N ALA A 20 -8.79 -13.30 -11.19
CA ALA A 20 -9.09 -12.81 -12.53
C ALA A 20 -7.82 -12.18 -13.13
N HIS A 21 -7.58 -12.43 -14.41
CA HIS A 21 -6.35 -11.99 -15.09
C HIS A 21 -6.04 -10.50 -14.84
N GLN A 22 -7.05 -9.64 -14.90
CA GLN A 22 -6.92 -8.21 -14.60
C GLN A 22 -6.42 -7.94 -13.17
N THR A 23 -6.93 -8.67 -12.18
CA THR A 23 -6.50 -8.52 -10.79
C THR A 23 -5.05 -8.97 -10.63
N TYR A 24 -4.66 -10.07 -11.27
CA TYR A 24 -3.27 -10.54 -11.27
C TYR A 24 -2.32 -9.50 -11.89
N GLU A 25 -2.70 -8.90 -13.01
CA GLU A 25 -1.91 -7.84 -13.66
C GLU A 25 -1.74 -6.61 -12.75
N ILE A 26 -2.83 -6.14 -12.12
CA ILE A 26 -2.79 -5.00 -11.20
C ILE A 26 -1.86 -5.28 -10.01
N LEU A 27 -1.97 -6.47 -9.40
CA LEU A 27 -1.13 -6.84 -8.27
C LEU A 27 0.33 -6.99 -8.68
N SER A 28 0.60 -7.58 -9.85
CA SER A 28 1.96 -7.72 -10.38
C SER A 28 2.58 -6.35 -10.68
N PHE A 29 1.80 -5.44 -11.28
CA PHE A 29 2.21 -4.06 -11.51
C PHE A 29 2.52 -3.33 -10.20
N LEU A 30 1.67 -3.47 -9.18
CA LEU A 30 1.86 -2.86 -7.87
C LEU A 30 3.17 -3.33 -7.22
N VAL A 31 3.42 -4.64 -7.21
CA VAL A 31 4.64 -5.22 -6.64
C VAL A 31 5.89 -4.70 -7.37
N ASN A 32 5.89 -4.72 -8.70
CA ASN A 32 7.01 -4.21 -9.50
C ASN A 32 7.24 -2.71 -9.23
N SER A 33 6.15 -1.93 -9.16
CA SER A 33 6.22 -0.49 -8.89
C SER A 33 6.78 -0.18 -7.50
N MET A 34 6.43 -0.98 -6.49
CA MET A 34 6.99 -0.86 -5.15
C MET A 34 8.51 -1.13 -5.12
N ILE A 35 8.97 -2.17 -5.81
CA ILE A 35 10.40 -2.49 -5.90
C ILE A 35 11.15 -1.35 -6.61
N LEU A 36 10.61 -0.86 -7.74
CA LEU A 36 11.19 0.28 -8.46
C LEU A 36 11.21 1.55 -7.60
N LEU A 37 10.19 1.78 -6.78
CA LEU A 37 10.15 2.93 -5.86
C LEU A 37 11.26 2.85 -4.81
N ILE A 38 11.54 1.65 -4.28
CA ILE A 38 12.65 1.42 -3.33
C ILE A 38 13.99 1.75 -4.00
N ILE A 39 14.23 1.22 -5.21
CA ILE A 39 15.47 1.46 -5.97
C ILE A 39 15.61 2.95 -6.30
N ALA A 40 14.56 3.60 -6.78
CA ALA A 40 14.58 5.02 -7.11
C ALA A 40 14.85 5.91 -5.89
N HIS A 41 14.30 5.56 -4.72
CA HIS A 41 14.63 6.29 -3.49
C HIS A 41 16.08 6.12 -3.09
N GLN A 42 16.60 4.90 -3.15
CA GLN A 42 17.99 4.62 -2.84
C GLN A 42 18.94 5.43 -3.75
N GLU A 43 18.63 5.54 -5.05
CA GLU A 43 19.46 6.25 -6.03
C GLU A 43 19.34 7.79 -5.91
N TYR A 44 18.12 8.32 -5.82
CA TYR A 44 17.86 9.76 -5.95
C TYR A 44 17.57 10.48 -4.63
N TYR A 45 17.09 9.76 -3.61
CA TYR A 45 16.55 10.34 -2.38
C TYR A 45 17.08 9.65 -1.11
N ASN A 46 18.31 9.13 -1.12
CA ASN A 46 18.90 8.34 -0.03
C ASN A 46 18.83 9.02 1.36
N THR A 47 18.77 10.35 1.42
CA THR A 47 18.66 11.11 2.68
C THR A 47 17.26 11.13 3.28
N MET A 48 16.23 10.83 2.49
CA MET A 48 14.81 10.87 2.86
C MET A 48 14.30 9.44 3.08
N PRO A 49 13.58 9.16 4.18
CA PRO A 49 13.05 7.82 4.43
C PRO A 49 11.93 7.49 3.45
N LEU A 50 11.81 6.20 3.06
CA LEU A 50 10.61 5.72 2.36
C LEU A 50 9.44 5.71 3.33
N LEU A 51 8.35 6.39 2.99
CA LEU A 51 7.08 6.30 3.72
C LEU A 51 6.03 5.70 2.77
N PRO A 52 5.88 4.36 2.68
CA PRO A 52 5.00 3.72 1.68
C PRO A 52 3.57 4.25 1.71
N TRP A 53 3.05 4.57 2.89
CA TRP A 53 1.71 5.12 3.09
C TRP A 53 1.53 6.54 2.52
N MET A 54 2.61 7.29 2.31
CA MET A 54 2.53 8.62 1.68
C MET A 54 2.37 8.57 0.16
N TYR A 55 2.56 7.40 -0.46
CA TYR A 55 2.43 7.20 -1.92
C TYR A 55 1.03 6.71 -2.35
N GLY A 56 0.08 6.63 -1.40
CA GLY A 56 -1.32 6.28 -1.67
C GLY A 56 -2.19 7.46 -2.10
N SER A 57 -3.44 7.17 -2.48
CA SER A 57 -4.47 8.16 -2.82
C SER A 57 -5.20 8.74 -1.62
N GLU A 58 -4.96 8.23 -0.41
CA GLU A 58 -5.73 8.56 0.80
C GLU A 58 -5.77 10.06 1.11
N ALA A 59 -4.63 10.76 1.00
CA ALA A 59 -4.59 12.21 1.19
C ALA A 59 -5.50 12.95 0.18
N CYS A 60 -5.58 12.46 -1.06
CA CYS A 60 -6.48 12.99 -2.07
C CYS A 60 -7.95 12.69 -1.72
N GLU A 61 -8.24 11.47 -1.26
CA GLU A 61 -9.60 11.07 -0.85
C GLU A 61 -10.11 11.92 0.32
N HIS A 62 -9.27 12.17 1.33
CA HIS A 62 -9.60 13.09 2.41
C HIS A 62 -9.78 14.53 1.94
N PHE A 63 -8.89 15.01 1.05
CA PHE A 63 -9.02 16.34 0.47
C PHE A 63 -10.37 16.50 -0.27
N PHE A 64 -10.73 15.55 -1.12
CA PHE A 64 -12.01 15.58 -1.83
C PHE A 64 -13.20 15.35 -0.91
N GLY A 65 -13.07 14.50 0.11
CA GLY A 65 -14.08 14.32 1.14
C GLY A 65 -14.39 15.63 1.88
N MET A 66 -13.36 16.38 2.28
CA MET A 66 -13.53 17.72 2.86
C MET A 66 -14.12 18.71 1.86
N ALA A 67 -13.69 18.65 0.59
CA ALA A 67 -14.23 19.52 -0.44
C ALA A 67 -15.75 19.32 -0.61
N TRP A 68 -16.21 18.06 -0.68
CA TRP A 68 -17.63 17.73 -0.76
C TRP A 68 -18.42 18.10 0.49
N GLN A 69 -17.82 18.05 1.68
CA GLN A 69 -18.48 18.51 2.90
C GLN A 69 -18.75 20.02 2.89
N HIS A 70 -17.88 20.80 2.24
CA HIS A 70 -18.03 22.24 2.15
C HIS A 70 -18.97 22.68 1.02
N LEU A 71 -18.86 22.06 -0.16
CA LEU A 71 -19.71 22.36 -1.31
C LEU A 71 -19.93 21.07 -2.13
N PRO A 72 -21.13 20.48 -2.14
CA PRO A 72 -21.45 19.39 -3.07
C PRO A 72 -21.45 19.91 -4.52
N ASP A 73 -21.00 19.10 -5.47
CA ASP A 73 -20.96 19.41 -6.91
C ASP A 73 -20.19 20.69 -7.29
N PHE A 74 -19.02 20.89 -6.68
CA PHE A 74 -18.15 22.03 -6.97
C PHE A 74 -17.56 21.99 -8.39
N THR A 75 -17.42 23.15 -9.04
CA THR A 75 -16.64 23.27 -10.29
C THR A 75 -15.14 23.36 -9.98
N TYR A 76 -14.28 23.24 -10.99
CA TYR A 76 -12.82 23.41 -10.80
C TYR A 76 -12.45 24.79 -10.22
N VAL A 77 -13.19 25.85 -10.61
CA VAL A 77 -12.99 27.20 -10.07
C VAL A 77 -13.34 27.25 -8.59
N ASP A 78 -14.46 26.64 -8.21
CA ASP A 78 -14.88 26.55 -6.81
C ASP A 78 -13.85 25.80 -5.96
N LEU A 79 -13.27 24.72 -6.50
CA LEU A 79 -12.21 23.97 -5.83
C LEU A 79 -10.99 24.84 -5.53
N ILE A 80 -10.55 25.68 -6.49
CA ILE A 80 -9.43 26.60 -6.28
C ILE A 80 -9.71 27.56 -5.13
N TYR A 81 -10.94 28.11 -5.05
CA TYR A 81 -11.34 28.98 -3.95
C TYR A 81 -11.52 28.24 -2.62
N LEU A 82 -11.72 26.92 -2.67
CA LEU A 82 -11.92 26.08 -1.50
C LEU A 82 -10.60 25.62 -0.87
N ILE A 83 -9.52 25.46 -1.66
CA ILE A 83 -8.20 25.02 -1.19
C ILE A 83 -7.75 25.79 0.07
N PRO A 84 -7.75 27.14 0.13
CA PRO A 84 -7.29 27.86 1.32
C PRO A 84 -8.12 27.56 2.56
N LYS A 85 -9.43 27.34 2.40
CA LYS A 85 -10.34 27.00 3.49
C LYS A 85 -10.06 25.59 4.02
N ILE A 86 -9.89 24.62 3.13
CA ILE A 86 -9.52 23.25 3.49
C ILE A 86 -8.18 23.26 4.22
N CYS A 87 -7.15 23.90 3.65
CA CYS A 87 -5.83 24.00 4.30
C CYS A 87 -5.92 24.62 5.70
N HIS A 88 -6.75 25.64 5.89
CA HIS A 88 -6.94 26.26 7.20
C HIS A 88 -7.58 25.30 8.21
N VAL A 89 -8.65 24.59 7.81
CA VAL A 89 -9.35 23.62 8.66
C VAL A 89 -8.42 22.44 8.99
N THR A 90 -7.70 21.92 8.00
CA THR A 90 -6.74 20.82 8.18
C THR A 90 -5.60 21.22 9.12
N ASN A 91 -5.02 22.42 8.97
CA ASN A 91 -3.99 22.90 9.89
C ASN A 91 -4.52 23.13 11.31
N ALA A 92 -5.75 23.66 11.46
CA ALA A 92 -6.37 23.82 12.76
C ALA A 92 -6.60 22.47 13.44
N TYR A 93 -7.03 21.45 12.69
CA TYR A 93 -7.17 20.08 13.16
C TYR A 93 -5.83 19.52 13.66
N TYR A 94 -4.80 19.49 12.82
CA TYR A 94 -3.48 18.99 13.22
C TYR A 94 -2.90 19.74 14.43
N ASN A 95 -3.02 21.07 14.47
CA ASN A 95 -2.56 21.85 15.62
C ASN A 95 -3.36 21.53 16.90
N SER A 96 -4.66 21.27 16.79
CA SER A 96 -5.48 20.90 17.94
C SER A 96 -5.18 19.48 18.46
N THR A 97 -4.91 18.52 17.56
CA THR A 97 -4.58 17.13 17.91
C THR A 97 -3.19 17.02 18.53
N VAL A 98 -2.21 17.80 18.02
CA VAL A 98 -0.86 17.89 18.61
C VAL A 98 -0.89 18.51 20.02
N ILE A 99 -1.88 19.37 20.32
CA ILE A 99 -2.04 19.99 21.64
C ILE A 99 -2.88 19.10 22.60
N ASN A 100 -3.74 18.21 22.08
CA ASN A 100 -4.60 17.32 22.88
C ASN A 100 -4.23 15.84 22.67
N SER A 101 -3.08 15.43 23.22
CA SER A 101 -2.64 14.02 23.25
C SER A 101 -3.42 13.16 24.27
N ASN A 102 -4.74 13.38 24.41
CA ASN A 102 -5.65 12.58 25.24
C ASN A 102 -6.79 12.09 24.36
N SER A 103 -6.55 11.01 23.62
CA SER A 103 -7.52 10.44 22.68
C SER A 103 -8.63 9.66 23.40
N GLU A 104 -9.65 10.33 23.92
CA GLU A 104 -10.93 9.69 24.31
C GLU A 104 -11.92 9.63 23.15
N TYR A 105 -11.57 9.04 21.99
CA TYR A 105 -12.55 8.89 20.91
C TYR A 105 -12.41 7.55 20.18
N LYS A 106 -12.64 6.45 20.91
CA LYS A 106 -12.88 5.12 20.31
C LYS A 106 -14.37 4.86 20.21
N THR A 107 -15.04 5.47 19.23
CA THR A 107 -16.42 5.08 18.88
C THR A 107 -16.47 4.63 17.43
N SER A 108 -16.99 3.42 17.23
CA SER A 108 -17.15 2.73 15.96
C SER A 108 -18.11 3.48 15.02
N ARG A 109 -17.58 4.44 14.25
CA ARG A 109 -18.22 5.04 13.05
C ARG A 109 -17.39 6.14 12.36
N VAL A 110 -16.19 6.47 12.84
CA VAL A 110 -15.38 7.60 12.36
C VAL A 110 -14.55 7.28 11.09
N GLY A 111 -14.58 6.04 10.61
CA GLY A 111 -13.71 5.59 9.50
C GLY A 111 -12.35 5.12 10.00
N TYR A 112 -11.45 4.76 9.09
CA TYR A 112 -10.06 4.44 9.44
C TYR A 112 -9.37 5.75 9.88
N ILE A 113 -9.09 5.88 11.17
CA ILE A 113 -8.20 6.92 11.68
C ILE A 113 -6.79 6.36 11.53
N CYS A 114 -6.05 6.85 10.55
CA CYS A 114 -4.63 6.54 10.38
C CYS A 114 -3.80 7.67 10.99
N ASP A 115 -3.29 7.45 12.19
CA ASP A 115 -2.42 8.39 12.89
C ASP A 115 -0.99 8.28 12.34
N TYR A 116 -0.75 8.83 11.15
CA TYR A 116 0.53 8.76 10.44
C TYR A 116 1.72 9.37 11.18
N PHE A 117 1.45 10.23 12.15
CA PHE A 117 2.46 10.99 12.89
C PHE A 117 2.42 10.73 14.40
N GLU A 118 1.61 9.78 14.88
CA GLU A 118 1.63 9.37 16.27
C GLU A 118 2.75 8.35 16.52
N GLY A 119 3.72 8.72 17.34
CA GLY A 119 4.86 7.87 17.72
C GLY A 119 6.20 8.60 17.66
N ASN A 120 7.28 7.90 18.00
CA ASN A 120 8.63 8.44 17.88
C ASN A 120 9.06 8.47 16.41
N VAL A 121 8.69 9.55 15.71
CA VAL A 121 9.00 9.78 14.29
C VAL A 121 10.52 9.72 14.02
N ASP A 122 11.36 10.07 15.00
CA ASP A 122 12.81 10.08 14.87
C ASP A 122 13.41 8.67 14.76
N ASP A 123 12.92 7.72 15.56
CA ASP A 123 13.36 6.32 15.50
C ASP A 123 12.95 5.66 14.18
N LEU A 124 11.72 5.94 13.71
CA LEU A 124 11.17 5.42 12.45
C LEU A 124 11.95 5.95 11.24
N ASN A 125 12.32 7.23 11.27
CA ASN A 125 13.12 7.89 10.24
C ASN A 125 14.52 7.29 10.07
N SER A 126 15.10 6.71 11.13
CA SER A 126 16.45 6.13 11.06
C SER A 126 16.45 4.76 10.36
N ASN A 127 15.47 3.90 10.68
CA ASN A 127 15.37 2.55 10.11
C ASN A 127 14.91 2.56 8.65
N LEU A 128 14.01 3.48 8.28
CA LEU A 128 13.48 3.61 6.91
C LEU A 128 14.45 4.26 5.92
N LYS A 129 15.64 4.66 6.37
CA LYS A 129 16.76 5.15 5.53
C LYS A 129 17.78 4.05 5.22
N ILE A 130 17.57 2.84 5.72
CA ILE A 130 18.43 1.70 5.43
C ILE A 130 17.88 1.04 4.17
N TRP A 131 18.62 1.17 3.08
CA TRP A 131 18.24 0.63 1.78
C TRP A 131 18.95 -0.71 1.52
N PRO A 132 18.23 -1.72 1.00
CA PRO A 132 18.86 -2.96 0.60
C PRO A 132 19.74 -2.73 -0.64
N THR A 133 20.83 -3.47 -0.75
CA THR A 133 21.66 -3.51 -1.95
C THR A 133 20.98 -4.34 -3.03
N ASP A 134 21.28 -4.11 -4.31
CA ASP A 134 20.76 -4.91 -5.43
C ASP A 134 20.92 -6.43 -5.24
N ASP A 135 22.04 -6.87 -4.65
CA ASP A 135 22.27 -8.29 -4.32
C ASP A 135 21.31 -8.79 -3.25
N GLU A 136 21.05 -7.98 -2.21
CA GLU A 136 20.11 -8.31 -1.14
C GLU A 136 18.68 -8.37 -1.69
N ILE A 137 18.31 -7.44 -2.57
CA ILE A 137 17.01 -7.46 -3.27
C ILE A 137 16.85 -8.76 -4.07
N ARG A 138 17.87 -9.17 -4.83
CA ARG A 138 17.84 -10.43 -5.60
C ARG A 138 17.66 -11.66 -4.71
N VAL A 139 18.36 -11.70 -3.56
CA VAL A 139 18.23 -12.79 -2.59
C VAL A 139 16.81 -12.83 -2.02
N LEU A 140 16.28 -11.68 -1.58
CA LEU A 140 14.93 -11.55 -1.03
C LEU A 140 13.85 -11.98 -2.03
N ILE A 141 13.98 -11.62 -3.31
CA ILE A 141 13.04 -12.06 -4.36
C ILE A 141 13.05 -13.59 -4.50
N ASN A 142 14.23 -14.21 -4.49
CA ASN A 142 14.35 -15.66 -4.60
C ASN A 142 13.77 -16.37 -3.38
N ASP A 143 13.97 -15.83 -2.18
CA ASP A 143 13.41 -16.41 -0.95
C ASP A 143 11.89 -16.26 -0.90
N ALA A 144 11.35 -15.09 -1.26
CA ALA A 144 9.92 -14.87 -1.42
C ALA A 144 9.30 -15.84 -2.44
N TYR A 145 9.99 -16.11 -3.55
CA TYR A 145 9.54 -17.09 -4.55
C TYR A 145 9.50 -18.53 -3.98
N LYS A 146 10.51 -18.93 -3.20
CA LYS A 146 10.53 -20.25 -2.54
C LYS A 146 9.37 -20.39 -1.55
N GLU A 147 9.13 -19.38 -0.74
CA GLU A 147 8.03 -19.36 0.24
C GLU A 147 6.67 -19.39 -0.45
N ALA A 148 6.46 -18.55 -1.47
CA ALA A 148 5.22 -18.55 -2.25
C ALA A 148 4.96 -19.92 -2.90
N ASN A 149 6.00 -20.57 -3.44
CA ASN A 149 5.88 -21.91 -4.01
C ASN A 149 5.62 -22.98 -2.95
N ALA A 150 6.22 -22.87 -1.76
CA ALA A 150 5.93 -23.77 -0.63
C ALA A 150 4.47 -23.65 -0.17
N LEU A 151 3.96 -22.42 -0.05
CA LEU A 151 2.56 -22.15 0.27
C LEU A 151 1.63 -22.69 -0.81
N ALA A 152 1.94 -22.43 -2.09
CA ALA A 152 1.17 -22.93 -3.23
C ALA A 152 1.08 -24.47 -3.23
N LYS A 153 2.17 -25.16 -2.94
CA LYS A 153 2.19 -26.63 -2.78
C LYS A 153 1.29 -27.09 -1.63
N CYS A 154 1.31 -26.41 -0.48
CA CYS A 154 0.46 -26.77 0.67
C CYS A 154 -1.04 -26.70 0.33
N ILE A 155 -1.44 -25.74 -0.51
CA ILE A 155 -2.84 -25.57 -0.96
C ILE A 155 -3.15 -26.35 -2.24
N SER A 156 -2.24 -27.20 -2.71
CA SER A 156 -2.36 -27.96 -3.97
C SER A 156 -2.57 -27.09 -5.20
N MET A 157 -2.15 -25.82 -5.15
CA MET A 157 -2.10 -24.97 -6.32
C MET A 157 -0.94 -25.46 -7.21
N VAL A 158 -1.25 -26.08 -8.34
CA VAL A 158 -0.28 -26.33 -9.42
C VAL A 158 0.01 -24.99 -10.08
N VAL A 159 1.13 -24.36 -9.73
CA VAL A 159 1.48 -23.06 -10.30
C VAL A 159 2.45 -23.26 -11.46
N THR A 160 1.91 -23.22 -12.67
CA THR A 160 2.67 -23.20 -13.92
C THR A 160 3.13 -21.80 -14.33
N GLU A 161 2.61 -20.73 -13.69
CA GLU A 161 2.77 -19.34 -14.15
C GLU A 161 3.61 -18.41 -13.25
N PHE A 162 4.24 -18.88 -12.17
CA PHE A 162 5.17 -18.00 -11.42
C PHE A 162 6.44 -17.63 -12.22
N THR A 163 6.57 -18.13 -13.44
CA THR A 163 7.67 -17.90 -14.37
C THR A 163 7.63 -16.51 -15.00
N GLN A 164 7.49 -15.42 -14.22
CA GLN A 164 7.90 -14.09 -14.70
C GLN A 164 8.01 -12.94 -13.66
N PHE A 165 8.41 -13.20 -12.41
CA PHE A 165 8.89 -12.10 -11.53
C PHE A 165 10.35 -11.71 -11.79
N VAL A 166 10.92 -12.13 -12.91
CA VAL A 166 12.20 -11.61 -13.40
C VAL A 166 11.89 -10.35 -14.16
N CYS A 167 12.42 -9.22 -13.69
CA CYS A 167 12.55 -7.97 -14.43
C CYS A 167 13.02 -8.29 -15.85
N LYS A 168 12.10 -8.42 -16.81
CA LYS A 168 12.44 -8.56 -18.21
C LYS A 168 12.95 -7.19 -18.67
N GLY A 169 14.27 -6.99 -18.56
CA GLY A 169 15.01 -6.01 -19.35
C GLY A 169 15.23 -4.63 -18.73
N ALA A 170 15.52 -4.53 -17.43
CA ALA A 170 16.05 -3.29 -16.86
C ALA A 170 17.04 -3.55 -15.71
N ILE A 171 18.13 -4.26 -16.04
CA ILE A 171 19.48 -4.07 -15.49
C ILE A 171 20.45 -4.36 -16.64
#